data_AF-A0A7S3KKQ7-F1
#
_entry.id   AF-A0A7S3KKQ7-F1
#
_cell.length_a   1.000
_cell.length_b   1.000
_cell.length_c   1.000
_cell.angle_alpha   90.00
_cell.angle_beta   90.00
_cell.angle_gamma   90.00
#
_symmetry.space_group_name_H-M   'P 1'
#
loop_
_entity.id
_entity.type
_entity.pdbx_description
1 polymer ?
#
loop_
_entity_poly.entity_id
_entity_poly.type
_entity_poly.pdbx_seq_one_letter_code
_entity_poly.pdbx_strand_id
1 'polypeptide(L)'
;MGRIKKKKKVYSLLNHVIDSEMNNEIAHIEFNTKKSNPTSTRSFDLNFSETMKSLILNAPREQEESKNRNKDPQIKPDDLKFTSVEPYYNEDTKDYAIDFSHHDVFISSSKNFQVKWKNSDQLLIEQVKVDKNEFEIKLRYPMSILVAFATAVTLFDPKFKI
;
A
#
# COMPACT_ATOMS: atom_id res chain seq x y z
N MET A 1 2.81 -9.13 36.25
CA MET A 1 2.30 -8.70 34.92
C MET A 1 3.31 -9.08 33.85
N GLY A 2 2.95 -9.99 32.92
CA GLY A 2 3.87 -10.45 31.87
C GLY A 2 3.89 -9.52 30.65
N ARG A 3 5.07 -9.04 30.23
CA ARG A 3 5.24 -8.30 28.97
C ARG A 3 5.10 -9.24 27.78
N ILE A 4 3.92 -9.26 27.14
CA ILE A 4 3.68 -10.03 25.91
C ILE A 4 4.48 -9.43 24.76
N LYS A 5 5.55 -10.10 24.32
CA LYS A 5 6.32 -9.71 23.13
C LYS A 5 5.42 -9.79 21.89
N LYS A 6 5.20 -8.65 21.20
CA LYS A 6 4.54 -8.62 19.88
C LYS A 6 5.45 -9.35 18.89
N LYS A 7 5.01 -10.48 18.33
CA LYS A 7 5.67 -11.12 17.17
C LYS A 7 5.27 -10.35 15.91
N LYS A 8 6.11 -9.43 15.46
CA LYS A 8 6.00 -8.85 14.11
C LYS A 8 6.41 -9.91 13.07
N LYS A 9 5.79 -9.88 11.90
CA LYS A 9 6.22 -10.62 10.71
C LYS A 9 6.45 -9.59 9.61
N VAL A 10 7.70 -9.50 9.14
CA VAL A 10 8.11 -8.60 8.07
C VAL A 10 8.37 -9.45 6.83
N TYR A 11 7.89 -9.00 5.68
CA TYR A 11 8.06 -9.67 4.39
C TYR A 11 8.64 -8.69 3.38
N SER A 12 9.82 -9.03 2.85
CA SER A 12 10.55 -8.24 1.85
C SER A 12 10.09 -8.60 0.43
N LEU A 13 9.98 -7.62 -0.46
CA LEU A 13 9.40 -7.78 -1.80
C LEU A 13 10.46 -7.94 -2.90
N LEU A 14 10.65 -9.20 -3.35
CA LEU A 14 11.21 -9.71 -4.62
C LEU A 14 12.60 -9.23 -5.13
N ASN A 15 13.33 -10.17 -5.75
CA ASN A 15 14.75 -10.05 -6.15
C ASN A 15 14.95 -10.01 -7.68
N HIS A 16 16.14 -9.53 -8.10
CA HIS A 16 16.65 -9.38 -9.49
C HIS A 16 15.87 -8.37 -10.36
N VAL A 17 16.49 -7.51 -11.19
CA VAL A 17 17.87 -7.36 -11.72
C VAL A 17 18.15 -5.84 -11.92
N ILE A 18 19.37 -5.28 -12.07
CA ILE A 18 20.74 -5.81 -12.31
C ILE A 18 21.76 -5.06 -11.43
N ASP A 19 22.58 -5.78 -10.65
CA ASP A 19 24.04 -5.63 -10.46
C ASP A 19 24.49 -6.63 -9.38
N SER A 20 25.68 -7.24 -9.52
CA SER A 20 25.85 -8.66 -9.13
C SER A 20 25.97 -9.01 -7.65
N GLU A 21 26.07 -8.06 -6.70
CA GLU A 21 26.37 -8.40 -5.28
C GLU A 21 25.56 -7.65 -4.20
N MET A 22 24.63 -6.75 -4.53
CA MET A 22 23.83 -6.04 -3.52
C MET A 22 22.31 -6.16 -3.73
N ASN A 23 21.68 -7.04 -2.95
CA ASN A 23 20.23 -7.17 -2.85
C ASN A 23 19.64 -5.93 -2.15
N ASN A 24 19.23 -4.94 -2.93
CA ASN A 24 18.57 -3.74 -2.42
C ASN A 24 17.06 -4.00 -2.22
N GLU A 25 16.61 -4.07 -0.97
CA GLU A 25 15.17 -4.03 -0.64
C GLU A 25 14.57 -2.72 -1.18
N ILE A 26 13.42 -2.81 -1.86
CA ILE A 26 12.69 -1.63 -2.36
C ILE A 26 11.59 -1.23 -1.37
N ALA A 27 10.85 -2.22 -0.88
CA ALA A 27 9.81 -2.06 0.12
C ALA A 27 9.55 -3.37 0.90
N HIS A 28 8.93 -3.25 2.07
CA HIS A 28 8.35 -4.37 2.81
C HIS A 28 6.91 -4.07 3.24
N ILE A 29 6.16 -5.16 3.45
CA ILE A 29 4.78 -5.12 3.95
C ILE A 29 4.75 -5.68 5.37
N GLU A 30 4.16 -4.92 6.30
CA GLU A 30 3.83 -5.38 7.65
C GLU A 30 2.31 -5.59 7.76
N PHE A 31 1.89 -6.86 7.86
CA PHE A 31 0.49 -7.22 8.05
C PHE A 31 0.05 -7.05 9.50
N ASN A 32 -0.96 -6.19 9.71
CA ASN A 32 -1.52 -5.89 11.02
C ASN A 32 -2.57 -6.94 11.42
N THR A 33 -2.26 -7.74 12.44
CA THR A 33 -3.22 -8.67 13.04
C THR A 33 -3.94 -8.02 14.22
N LYS A 34 -5.19 -7.58 14.03
CA LYS A 34 -6.06 -7.20 15.17
C LYS A 34 -6.38 -8.47 15.97
N LYS A 35 -6.00 -8.50 17.25
CA LYS A 35 -6.12 -9.69 18.12
C LYS A 35 -7.55 -10.06 18.51
N SER A 36 -8.52 -9.17 18.29
CA SER A 36 -9.86 -9.24 18.86
C SER A 36 -10.93 -9.88 17.96
N ASN A 37 -10.70 -10.02 16.65
CA ASN A 37 -11.68 -10.65 15.77
C ASN A 37 -11.01 -11.37 14.58
N PRO A 38 -11.13 -12.71 14.44
CA PRO A 38 -10.51 -13.46 13.34
C PRO A 38 -11.11 -13.14 11.96
N THR A 39 -12.25 -12.45 11.93
CA THR A 39 -12.96 -11.97 10.73
C THR A 39 -12.66 -10.50 10.40
N SER A 40 -11.87 -9.76 11.19
CA SER A 40 -11.55 -8.38 10.80
C SER A 40 -10.55 -8.38 9.65
N THR A 41 -10.95 -7.77 8.53
CA THR A 41 -10.15 -7.55 7.32
C THR A 41 -8.75 -7.02 7.69
N ARG A 42 -7.69 -7.74 7.31
CA ARG A 42 -6.33 -7.44 7.78
C ARG A 42 -5.79 -6.17 7.12
N SER A 43 -5.57 -5.10 7.88
CA SER A 43 -4.81 -3.96 7.35
C SER A 43 -3.32 -4.28 7.21
N PHE A 44 -2.60 -3.52 6.39
CA PHE A 44 -1.15 -3.60 6.26
C PHE A 44 -0.52 -2.22 6.14
N ASP A 45 0.68 -2.07 6.68
CA ASP A 45 1.56 -0.93 6.39
C ASP A 45 2.53 -1.32 5.27
N LEU A 46 2.72 -0.43 4.30
CA LEU A 46 3.73 -0.53 3.25
C LEU A 46 4.81 0.49 3.55
N ASN A 47 6.07 0.05 3.60
CA ASN A 47 7.20 0.91 3.92
C ASN A 47 8.29 0.76 2.87
N PHE A 48 8.75 1.87 2.32
CA PHE A 48 9.95 1.90 1.45
C PHE A 48 11.22 1.67 2.27
N SER A 49 12.25 1.11 1.63
CA SER A 49 13.60 1.09 2.18
C SER A 49 14.20 2.49 2.25
N GLU A 50 15.23 2.69 3.08
CA GLU A 50 15.92 3.99 3.17
C GLU A 50 16.53 4.43 1.84
N THR A 51 17.00 3.48 1.01
CA THR A 51 17.47 3.76 -0.35
C THR A 51 16.33 4.32 -1.23
N MET A 52 15.17 3.66 -1.23
CA MET A 52 14.02 4.11 -2.01
C MET A 52 13.46 5.45 -1.50
N LYS A 53 13.41 5.66 -0.17
CA LYS A 53 13.07 6.97 0.41
C LYS A 53 14.03 8.07 -0.04
N SER A 54 15.34 7.81 0.02
CA SER A 54 16.37 8.75 -0.44
C SER A 54 16.20 9.10 -1.92
N LEU A 55 15.95 8.12 -2.78
CA LEU A 55 15.68 8.35 -4.21
C LEU A 55 14.43 9.21 -4.43
N ILE A 56 13.33 8.96 -3.72
CA ILE A 56 12.08 9.74 -3.81
C ILE A 56 12.25 11.18 -3.33
N LEU A 57 13.03 11.39 -2.26
CA LEU A 57 13.27 12.72 -1.68
C LEU A 57 14.21 13.57 -2.55
N ASN A 58 15.18 12.92 -3.20
CA ASN A 58 16.17 13.56 -4.08
C ASN A 58 15.77 13.56 -5.56
N ALA A 59 14.62 12.98 -5.92
CA ALA A 59 14.14 12.92 -7.30
C ALA A 59 13.97 14.34 -7.87
N PRO A 60 14.50 14.63 -9.08
CA PRO A 60 14.29 15.92 -9.72
C PRO A 60 12.80 16.08 -10.03
N ARG A 61 12.13 16.98 -9.31
CA ARG A 61 10.74 17.36 -9.61
C ARG A 61 10.76 18.19 -10.89
N GLU A 62 10.03 17.75 -11.91
CA GLU A 62 9.96 18.47 -13.19
C GLU A 62 9.48 19.91 -12.97
N GLN A 63 10.13 20.87 -13.65
CA GLN A 63 9.95 22.30 -13.38
C GLN A 63 8.68 22.90 -14.02
N GLU A 64 7.84 22.08 -14.65
CA GLU A 64 6.80 22.55 -15.58
C GLU A 64 5.68 23.35 -14.91
N GLU A 65 5.27 23.02 -13.67
CA GLU A 65 4.24 23.76 -12.93
C GLU A 65 4.75 25.03 -12.22
N SER A 66 5.51 25.84 -12.96
CA SER A 66 6.07 27.11 -12.49
C SER A 66 5.07 28.22 -12.16
N LYS A 67 3.75 27.95 -12.23
CA LYS A 67 2.65 28.89 -11.88
C LYS A 67 1.80 28.49 -10.67
N ASN A 68 1.89 27.27 -10.14
CA ASN A 68 1.11 26.78 -8.98
C ASN A 68 1.94 26.52 -7.71
N ARG A 69 3.14 27.11 -7.62
CA ARG A 69 4.24 26.79 -6.67
C ARG A 69 3.96 26.86 -5.16
N ASN A 70 2.73 27.13 -4.70
CA ASN A 70 2.39 27.31 -3.29
C ASN A 70 1.57 26.17 -2.65
N LYS A 71 1.38 25.02 -3.32
CA LYS A 71 0.46 23.96 -2.82
C LYS A 71 0.97 22.52 -2.75
N ASP A 72 2.05 22.14 -3.46
CA ASP A 72 2.60 20.80 -3.29
C ASP A 72 3.35 20.67 -1.96
N PRO A 73 2.95 19.75 -1.06
CA PRO A 73 3.67 19.56 0.19
C PRO A 73 5.11 19.12 -0.08
N GLN A 74 6.07 19.75 0.60
CA GLN A 74 7.43 19.24 0.63
C GLN A 74 7.45 17.93 1.43
N ILE A 75 7.27 16.80 0.74
CA ILE A 75 7.33 15.44 1.31
C ILE A 75 8.58 15.33 2.20
N LYS A 76 8.38 15.08 3.50
CA LYS A 76 9.48 14.87 4.45
C LYS A 76 9.78 13.37 4.58
N PRO A 77 10.99 12.97 5.04
CA PRO A 77 11.32 11.56 5.26
C PRO A 77 10.31 10.83 6.15
N ASP A 78 9.80 11.51 7.18
CA ASP A 78 8.81 10.97 8.12
C ASP A 78 7.39 10.80 7.54
N ASP A 79 7.10 11.45 6.40
CA ASP A 79 5.80 11.34 5.74
C ASP A 79 5.71 10.12 4.83
N LEU A 80 6.85 9.51 4.43
CA LEU A 80 6.94 8.30 3.58
C LEU A 80 6.54 7.02 4.33
N LYS A 81 5.30 7.01 4.84
CA LYS A 81 4.64 5.93 5.55
C LYS A 81 3.28 5.71 4.89
N PHE A 82 2.99 4.48 4.50
CA PHE A 82 1.79 4.15 3.75
C PHE A 82 1.02 3.04 4.45
N THR A 83 -0.30 3.05 4.32
CA THR A 83 -1.17 2.08 4.98
C THR A 83 -2.36 1.73 4.10
N SER A 84 -2.85 0.50 4.22
CA SER A 84 -4.05 0.06 3.56
C SER A 84 -5.27 0.80 4.09
N VAL A 85 -6.21 1.18 3.23
CA VAL A 85 -7.52 1.67 3.65
C VAL A 85 -8.26 0.53 4.38
N GLU A 86 -8.76 0.80 5.60
CA GLU A 86 -9.63 -0.14 6.30
C GLU A 86 -11.04 -0.09 5.68
N PRO A 87 -11.67 -1.23 5.35
CA PRO A 87 -13.05 -1.25 4.86
C PRO A 87 -14.04 -0.66 5.86
N TYR A 88 -15.10 -0.04 5.35
CA TYR A 88 -16.26 0.34 6.15
C TYR A 88 -17.34 -0.74 6.07
N TYR A 89 -18.21 -0.82 7.08
CA TYR A 89 -19.37 -1.71 7.01
C TYR A 89 -20.49 -1.02 6.23
N ASN A 90 -20.94 -1.63 5.12
CA ASN A 90 -22.01 -1.12 4.30
C ASN A 90 -23.34 -1.74 4.73
N GLU A 91 -24.28 -0.91 5.17
CA GLU A 91 -25.58 -1.36 5.69
C GLU A 91 -26.53 -1.86 4.59
N ASP A 92 -26.34 -1.49 3.32
CA ASP A 92 -27.20 -1.93 2.22
C ASP A 92 -26.81 -3.33 1.74
N THR A 93 -25.50 -3.62 1.66
CA THR A 93 -24.98 -4.94 1.28
C THR A 93 -24.82 -5.90 2.46
N LYS A 94 -24.85 -5.38 3.70
CA LYS A 94 -24.55 -6.09 4.96
C LYS A 94 -23.15 -6.71 5.00
N ASP A 95 -22.19 -6.13 4.29
CA ASP A 95 -20.81 -6.60 4.20
C ASP A 95 -19.81 -5.43 4.29
N TYR A 96 -18.53 -5.73 4.46
CA TYR A 96 -17.45 -4.75 4.46
C TYR A 96 -17.08 -4.34 3.04
N ALA A 97 -17.09 -3.04 2.77
CA ALA A 97 -16.87 -2.46 1.45
C ALA A 97 -15.73 -1.43 1.41
N ILE A 98 -15.27 -1.12 0.19
CA ILE A 98 -14.30 -0.07 -0.12
C ILE A 98 -14.82 0.72 -1.32
N ASP A 99 -14.80 2.06 -1.22
CA ASP A 99 -15.19 2.96 -2.30
C ASP A 99 -13.99 3.26 -3.20
N PHE A 100 -14.08 2.94 -4.49
CA PHE A 100 -13.02 3.20 -5.46
C PHE A 100 -13.29 4.50 -6.23
N SER A 101 -12.24 5.29 -6.49
CA SER A 101 -12.38 6.67 -7.00
C SER A 101 -13.09 6.83 -8.35
N HIS A 102 -13.27 5.73 -9.09
CA HIS A 102 -13.82 5.69 -10.44
C HIS A 102 -14.71 4.47 -10.72
N HIS A 103 -15.06 3.68 -9.70
CA HIS A 103 -15.92 2.51 -9.84
C HIS A 103 -16.96 2.50 -8.72
N ASP A 104 -17.98 1.65 -8.83
CA ASP A 104 -19.01 1.47 -7.80
C ASP A 104 -18.44 1.01 -6.43
N VAL A 105 -19.31 0.82 -5.44
CA VAL A 105 -18.94 0.24 -4.15
C VAL A 105 -18.59 -1.25 -4.31
N PHE A 106 -17.37 -1.66 -3.97
CA PHE A 106 -16.96 -3.08 -4.02
C PHE A 106 -16.92 -3.70 -2.63
N ILE A 107 -17.37 -4.95 -2.54
CA ILE A 107 -17.10 -5.82 -1.39
C ILE A 107 -15.59 -5.94 -1.23
N SER A 108 -15.13 -5.71 0.00
CA SER A 108 -13.71 -5.75 0.36
C SER A 108 -13.14 -7.16 0.28
N SER A 109 -11.88 -7.26 -0.14
CA SER A 109 -11.14 -8.53 -0.08
C SER A 109 -9.64 -8.24 -0.20
N SER A 110 -8.80 -9.20 0.16
CA SER A 110 -7.38 -9.25 -0.25
C SER A 110 -7.05 -8.87 -1.70
N LYS A 111 -8.01 -8.93 -2.64
CA LYS A 111 -7.78 -8.57 -4.04
C LYS A 111 -8.36 -7.21 -4.45
N ASN A 112 -9.19 -6.61 -3.60
CA ASN A 112 -9.78 -5.28 -3.74
C ASN A 112 -9.22 -4.43 -2.58
N PHE A 113 -8.12 -3.72 -2.83
CA PHE A 113 -7.45 -2.96 -1.79
C PHE A 113 -7.02 -1.58 -2.28
N GLN A 114 -6.82 -0.68 -1.33
CA GLN A 114 -6.25 0.64 -1.57
C GLN A 114 -5.13 0.91 -0.57
N VAL A 115 -4.10 1.63 -1.01
CA VAL A 115 -3.03 2.14 -0.16
C VAL A 115 -3.07 3.65 -0.21
N LYS A 116 -3.02 4.29 0.96
CA LYS A 116 -2.91 5.75 1.10
C LYS A 116 -1.68 6.15 1.89
N TRP A 117 -1.35 7.44 1.86
CA TRP A 117 -0.47 8.03 2.86
C TRP A 117 -1.01 7.78 4.27
N LYS A 118 -0.13 7.57 5.24
CA LYS A 118 -0.56 7.35 6.64
C LYS A 118 -1.07 8.62 7.32
N ASN A 119 -0.66 9.79 6.80
CA ASN A 119 -0.95 11.12 7.35
C ASN A 119 -2.01 11.90 6.54
N SER A 120 -2.55 11.34 5.45
CA SER A 120 -3.59 11.99 4.62
C SER A 120 -4.44 10.97 3.87
N ASP A 121 -5.63 11.35 3.43
CA ASP A 121 -6.55 10.45 2.69
C ASP A 121 -6.23 10.32 1.19
N GLN A 122 -5.09 10.85 0.74
CA GLN A 122 -4.67 10.74 -0.66
C GLN A 122 -4.27 9.29 -0.99
N LEU A 123 -5.05 8.67 -1.87
CA LEU A 123 -4.85 7.31 -2.39
C LEU A 123 -3.63 7.26 -3.34
N LEU A 124 -2.81 6.22 -3.19
CA LEU A 124 -1.55 6.00 -3.92
C LEU A 124 -1.53 4.73 -4.75
N ILE A 125 -2.22 3.69 -4.29
CA ILE A 125 -2.49 2.46 -5.05
C ILE A 125 -3.97 2.17 -4.89
N GLU A 126 -4.66 1.87 -5.99
CA GLU A 126 -6.02 1.35 -5.98
C GLU A 126 -6.01 0.10 -6.86
N GLN A 127 -6.24 -1.09 -6.27
CA GLN A 127 -6.44 -2.33 -7.02
C GLN A 127 -7.87 -2.81 -6.86
N VAL A 128 -8.52 -3.12 -7.98
CA VAL A 128 -9.84 -3.75 -8.02
C VAL A 128 -9.85 -4.94 -8.97
N LYS A 129 -10.54 -6.01 -8.58
CA LYS A 129 -10.84 -7.14 -9.46
C LYS A 129 -11.99 -6.77 -10.41
N VAL A 130 -11.73 -6.79 -11.72
CA VAL A 130 -12.73 -6.46 -12.75
C VAL A 130 -13.32 -7.69 -13.43
N ASP A 131 -12.57 -8.80 -13.54
CA ASP A 131 -13.08 -10.10 -13.97
C ASP A 131 -12.37 -11.25 -13.21
N LYS A 132 -12.76 -12.51 -13.45
CA LYS A 132 -12.29 -13.74 -12.80
C LYS A 132 -10.78 -13.75 -12.54
N ASN A 133 -10.00 -13.38 -13.55
CA ASN A 133 -8.53 -13.36 -13.55
C ASN A 133 -7.95 -11.97 -13.88
N GLU A 134 -8.77 -10.91 -13.96
CA GLU A 134 -8.35 -9.58 -14.39
C GLU A 134 -8.49 -8.56 -13.26
N PHE A 135 -7.47 -7.72 -13.13
CA PHE A 135 -7.34 -6.74 -12.05
C PHE A 135 -6.83 -5.42 -12.65
N GLU A 136 -7.49 -4.33 -12.32
CA GLU A 136 -7.01 -2.99 -12.64
C GLU A 136 -6.18 -2.46 -11.47
N ILE A 137 -5.02 -1.86 -11.74
CA ILE A 137 -4.17 -1.21 -10.74
C ILE A 137 -3.93 0.24 -11.17
N LYS A 138 -4.41 1.19 -10.37
CA LYS A 138 -4.09 2.62 -10.51
C LYS A 138 -2.98 2.96 -9.50
N LEU A 139 -1.98 3.71 -9.94
CA LEU A 139 -0.87 4.17 -9.10
C LEU A 139 -0.70 5.69 -9.20
N ARG A 140 -0.27 6.32 -8.10
CA ARG A 140 0.14 7.73 -8.03
C ARG A 140 1.51 7.83 -7.37
N TYR A 141 2.29 8.86 -7.72
CA TYR A 141 3.59 9.15 -7.09
C TYR A 141 3.44 9.24 -5.56
N PRO A 142 4.34 8.64 -4.74
CA PRO A 142 5.65 8.09 -5.09
C PRO A 142 5.68 6.58 -5.41
N MET A 143 4.54 5.93 -5.66
CA MET A 143 4.51 4.50 -5.95
C MET A 143 5.04 4.19 -7.35
N SER A 144 5.90 3.18 -7.46
CA SER A 144 6.31 2.62 -8.74
C SER A 144 5.45 1.40 -9.11
N ILE A 145 5.36 1.10 -10.41
CA ILE A 145 4.65 -0.10 -10.90
C ILE A 145 5.19 -1.38 -10.27
N LEU A 146 6.51 -1.45 -10.00
CA LEU A 146 7.15 -2.62 -9.37
C LEU A 146 6.68 -2.82 -7.93
N VAL A 147 6.60 -1.76 -7.11
CA VAL A 147 6.09 -1.89 -5.74
C VAL A 147 4.60 -2.21 -5.74
N ALA A 148 3.81 -1.58 -6.60
CA ALA A 148 2.38 -1.86 -6.71
C ALA A 148 2.12 -3.32 -7.13
N PHE A 149 2.84 -3.83 -8.14
CA PHE A 149 2.74 -5.21 -8.61
C PHE A 149 3.23 -6.23 -7.57
N ALA A 150 4.37 -5.98 -6.91
CA ALA A 150 4.87 -6.89 -5.86
C ALA A 150 3.94 -6.92 -4.64
N THR A 151 3.32 -5.78 -4.30
CA THR A 151 2.27 -5.68 -3.27
C THR A 151 1.05 -6.51 -3.69
N ALA A 152 0.55 -6.31 -4.91
CA ALA A 152 -0.56 -7.06 -5.48
C ALA A 152 -0.33 -8.58 -5.37
N VAL A 153 0.78 -9.07 -5.94
CA VAL A 153 1.16 -10.50 -5.95
C VAL A 153 1.25 -11.08 -4.54
N THR A 154 1.79 -10.33 -3.57
CA THR A 154 1.89 -10.78 -2.17
C THR A 154 0.52 -11.03 -1.56
N LEU A 155 -0.49 -10.23 -1.91
CA LEU A 155 -1.86 -10.37 -1.42
C LEU A 155 -2.64 -11.54 -2.06
N PHE A 156 -2.12 -12.16 -3.12
CA PHE A 156 -2.66 -13.42 -3.65
C PHE A 156 -2.26 -14.65 -2.82
N ASP A 157 -1.20 -14.63 -2.00
CA ASP A 157 -0.84 -15.77 -1.14
C ASP A 157 -1.96 -16.01 -0.10
N PRO A 158 -2.56 -17.22 -0.04
CA PRO A 158 -3.60 -17.56 0.94
C PRO A 158 -3.24 -17.25 2.40
N LYS A 159 -1.95 -17.25 2.76
CA LYS A 159 -1.44 -16.87 4.10
C LYS A 159 -1.73 -15.42 4.46
N PHE A 160 -1.84 -14.54 3.45
CA PHE A 160 -2.02 -13.10 3.58
C PHE A 160 -3.41 -12.61 3.16
N LYS A 161 -4.39 -13.52 3.03
CA LYS A 161 -5.80 -13.13 2.88
C LYS A 161 -6.20 -12.16 4.00
N ILE A 162 -6.26 -10.90 3.59
CA ILE A 162 -7.00 -9.76 4.14
C ILE A 162 -8.48 -10.10 4.03
#